data_AF-A0AAJ2ZDG3-F1
#
_entry.id   AF-A0AAJ2ZDG3-F1
#
_cell.length_a   1.000
_cell.length_b   1.000
_cell.length_c   1.000
_cell.angle_alpha   90.00
_cell.angle_beta   90.00
_cell.angle_gamma   90.00
#
_symmetry.space_group_name_H-M   'P 1'
#
loop_
_entity.id
_entity.type
_entity.pdbx_description
1 polymer ?
#
loop_
_entity_poly.entity_id
_entity_poly.type
_entity_poly.pdbx_seq_one_letter_code
_entity_poly.pdbx_strand_id
1 'polypeptide(L)'
;MTQRYVIHLPIVANDLPAAQRLARVVGRWLLVLPQTEPGGTTVSTEDDQNLRHWVFCDALMPGGRRCLLRADHGGPCSRRLRR
;
A
#
# COMPACT_ATOMS: atom_id res chain seq x y z
N MET A 1 22.42 16.02 2.03
CA MET A 1 21.23 15.16 2.16
C MET A 1 20.01 16.02 1.86
N THR A 2 19.15 15.66 0.90
CA THR A 2 17.91 16.41 0.70
C THR A 2 16.92 15.98 1.78
N GLN A 3 16.48 16.92 2.61
CA GLN A 3 15.49 16.64 3.64
C GLN A 3 14.15 16.33 2.96
N ARG A 4 13.54 15.21 3.33
CA ARG A 4 12.22 14.79 2.82
C ARG A 4 11.24 14.84 3.98
N TYR A 5 10.05 15.36 3.73
CA TYR A 5 8.94 15.38 4.68
C TYR A 5 7.90 14.36 4.25
N VAL A 6 7.25 13.73 5.23
CA VAL A 6 6.23 12.71 5.01
C VAL A 6 4.87 13.23 5.50
N ILE A 7 3.81 12.95 4.73
CA ILE A 7 2.45 13.30 5.10
C ILE A 7 1.89 12.17 5.98
N HIS A 8 1.53 12.48 7.22
CA HIS A 8 0.80 11.57 8.10
C HIS A 8 -0.69 11.91 8.02
N LEU A 9 -1.49 11.00 7.47
CA LEU A 9 -2.93 11.12 7.38
C LEU A 9 -3.57 9.86 7.99
N PRO A 10 -4.06 9.92 9.25
CA PRO A 10 -4.74 8.80 9.88
C PRO A 10 -6.06 8.48 9.16
N ILE A 11 -6.28 7.20 8.87
CA ILE A 11 -7.52 6.67 8.31
C ILE A 11 -7.85 5.40 9.08
N VAL A 12 -9.01 5.34 9.72
CA VAL A 12 -9.43 4.22 10.57
C VAL A 12 -10.45 3.32 9.87
N ALA A 13 -10.44 2.05 10.22
CA ALA A 13 -11.42 1.05 9.80
C ALA A 13 -11.65 0.05 10.94
N ASN A 14 -12.80 -0.62 10.93
CA ASN A 14 -13.24 -1.48 12.04
C ASN A 14 -12.40 -2.75 12.22
N ASP A 15 -11.71 -3.21 11.17
CA ASP A 15 -10.91 -4.42 11.18
C ASP A 15 -9.80 -4.39 10.10
N LEU A 16 -8.83 -5.30 10.21
CA LEU A 16 -7.71 -5.40 9.28
C LEU A 16 -8.15 -5.62 7.82
N PRO A 17 -9.07 -6.56 7.50
CA PRO A 17 -9.59 -6.70 6.14
C PRO A 17 -10.23 -5.43 5.57
N ALA A 18 -11.00 -4.68 6.38
CA ALA A 18 -11.62 -3.41 6.00
C ALA A 18 -10.55 -2.33 5.77
N ALA A 19 -9.55 -2.25 6.64
CA ALA A 19 -8.41 -1.36 6.48
C ALA A 19 -7.65 -1.66 5.18
N GLN A 20 -7.36 -2.93 4.87
CA GLN A 20 -6.71 -3.33 3.62
C GLN A 20 -7.57 -3.02 2.37
N ARG A 21 -8.90 -3.16 2.45
CA ARG A 21 -9.80 -2.78 1.35
C ARG A 21 -9.77 -1.27 1.11
N LEU A 22 -9.93 -0.47 2.17
CA LEU A 22 -9.92 0.99 2.09
C LEU A 22 -8.56 1.53 1.63
N ALA A 23 -7.47 1.01 2.19
CA ALA A 23 -6.11 1.39 1.82
C ALA A 23 -5.79 1.09 0.35
N ARG A 24 -6.33 0.00 -0.24
CA ARG A 24 -6.21 -0.22 -1.69
C ARG A 24 -6.94 0.84 -2.50
N VAL A 25 -8.14 1.26 -2.10
CA VAL A 25 -8.88 2.34 -2.78
C VAL A 25 -8.10 3.64 -2.70
N VAL A 26 -7.65 4.01 -1.50
CA VAL A 26 -6.85 5.22 -1.26
C VAL A 26 -5.54 5.19 -2.06
N GLY A 27 -4.78 4.09 -1.97
CA GLY A 27 -3.52 3.94 -2.71
C GLY A 27 -3.68 4.02 -4.22
N ARG A 28 -4.81 3.53 -4.77
CA ARG A 28 -5.14 3.68 -6.20
C ARG A 28 -5.51 5.12 -6.56
N TRP A 29 -6.30 5.80 -5.73
CA TRP A 29 -6.68 7.19 -5.98
C TRP A 29 -5.46 8.13 -5.92
N LEU A 30 -4.53 7.86 -5.01
CA LEU A 30 -3.30 8.61 -4.84
C LEU A 30 -2.29 8.46 -5.99
N LEU A 31 -2.52 7.57 -6.97
CA LEU A 31 -1.68 7.46 -8.18
C LEU A 31 -1.64 8.75 -9.01
N VAL A 32 -2.58 9.69 -8.80
CA VAL A 32 -2.53 11.02 -9.39
C VAL A 32 -1.34 11.86 -8.90
N LEU A 33 -0.75 11.49 -7.76
CA LEU A 33 0.40 12.15 -7.17
C LEU A 33 1.68 11.33 -7.47
N PRO A 34 2.64 11.86 -8.26
CA PRO A 34 3.85 11.14 -8.63
C PRO A 34 4.79 10.82 -7.45
N GLN A 35 4.61 11.48 -6.31
CA GLN A 35 5.39 11.27 -5.08
C GLN A 35 5.00 9.99 -4.34
N THR A 36 3.91 9.32 -4.74
CA THR A 36 3.37 8.16 -4.02
C THR A 36 3.94 6.83 -4.53
N GLU A 37 4.14 5.89 -3.61
CA GLU A 37 4.49 4.50 -3.91
C GLU A 37 3.39 3.61 -3.31
N PRO A 38 2.28 3.38 -4.04
CA PRO A 38 1.14 2.65 -3.47
C PRO A 38 1.45 1.19 -3.12
N GLY A 39 2.40 0.54 -3.80
CA GLY A 39 2.81 -0.81 -3.45
C GLY A 39 3.48 -0.91 -2.08
N GLY A 40 3.98 0.21 -1.57
CA GLY A 40 4.52 0.41 -0.23
C GLY A 40 3.47 0.57 0.87
N THR A 41 2.17 0.56 0.53
CA THR A 41 1.10 0.82 1.51
C THR A 41 1.02 -0.30 2.54
N THR A 42 1.03 0.08 3.81
CA THR A 42 0.82 -0.80 4.95
C THR A 42 -0.30 -0.28 5.84
N VAL A 43 -0.92 -1.17 6.60
CA VAL A 43 -1.88 -0.82 7.67
C VAL A 43 -1.43 -1.45 8.97
N SER A 44 -1.83 -0.88 10.09
CA SER A 44 -1.54 -1.39 11.42
C SER A 44 -2.77 -1.20 12.30
N THR A 45 -2.76 -1.77 13.50
CA THR A 45 -3.63 -1.27 14.57
C THR A 45 -3.18 0.14 14.97
N GLU A 46 -4.08 0.92 15.55
CA GLU A 46 -3.78 2.29 15.99
C GLU A 46 -2.74 2.30 17.12
N ASP A 47 -2.88 1.35 18.06
CA ASP A 47 -2.02 1.20 19.23
C ASP A 47 -0.69 0.48 18.96
N ASP A 48 -0.52 -0.15 17.79
CA ASP A 48 0.72 -0.85 17.42
C ASP A 48 1.12 -0.58 15.95
N GLN A 49 1.55 0.67 15.71
CA GLN A 49 1.96 1.13 14.37
C GLN A 49 3.28 0.54 13.87
N ASN A 50 4.00 -0.19 14.73
CA ASN A 50 5.22 -0.90 14.35
C ASN A 50 4.88 -2.24 13.68
N LEU A 51 3.74 -2.85 14.04
CA LEU A 51 3.23 -4.05 13.38
C LEU A 51 2.47 -3.71 12.09
N ARG A 52 3.21 -3.72 10.98
CA ARG A 52 2.70 -3.35 9.67
C ARG A 52 2.25 -4.57 8.88
N HIS A 53 1.02 -4.51 8.37
CA HIS A 53 0.45 -5.47 7.43
C HIS A 53 0.49 -4.90 6.02
N TRP A 54 1.00 -5.67 5.06
CA TRP A 54 1.00 -5.29 3.65
C TRP A 54 -0.41 -5.22 3.08
N VAL A 55 -0.66 -4.19 2.26
CA VAL A 55 -1.95 -4.01 1.55
C VAL A 55 -1.88 -4.62 0.15
N PHE A 56 -0.74 -4.45 -0.51
CA PHE A 56 -0.40 -5.04 -1.79
C PHE A 56 0.69 -6.10 -1.60
N CYS A 57 0.92 -6.92 -2.63
CA CYS A 57 2.04 -7.83 -2.61
C CYS A 57 3.37 -7.08 -2.50
N ASP A 58 4.20 -7.53 -1.58
CA ASP A 58 5.49 -6.92 -1.24
C ASP A 58 6.62 -7.32 -2.20
N ALA A 59 6.36 -8.19 -3.18
CA ALA A 59 7.36 -8.55 -4.19
C ALA A 59 7.84 -7.32 -4.98
N LEU A 60 9.17 -7.15 -5.02
CA LEU A 60 9.84 -6.20 -5.91
C LEU A 60 9.89 -6.78 -7.33
N MET A 61 9.48 -5.99 -8.31
CA MET A 61 9.53 -6.36 -9.73
C MET A 61 10.71 -5.68 -10.44
N PRO A 62 11.05 -6.12 -11.68
CA PRO A 62 12.00 -5.41 -12.51
C PRO A 62 11.67 -3.91 -12.60
N GLY A 63 12.69 -3.06 -12.40
CA GLY A 63 12.52 -1.60 -12.28
C GLY A 63 12.28 -1.10 -10.85
N GLY A 64 12.41 -1.96 -9.83
CA GLY A 64 12.48 -1.57 -8.42
C GLY A 64 11.16 -1.16 -7.79
N ARG A 65 10.04 -1.40 -8.48
CA ARG A 65 8.69 -1.07 -7.99
C ARG A 65 7.95 -2.32 -7.55
N ARG A 66 7.02 -2.18 -6.59
CA ARG A 66 6.25 -3.30 -6.03
C ARG A 66 5.03 -3.71 -6.87
N CYS A 67 4.59 -4.94 -6.66
CA CYS A 67 3.36 -5.51 -7.22
C CYS A 67 2.14 -4.69 -6.77
N LEU A 68 1.13 -4.55 -7.65
CA LEU A 68 -0.12 -3.84 -7.33
C LEU A 68 -1.33 -4.77 -7.16
N LEU A 69 -1.08 -6.08 -7.07
CA LEU A 69 -2.09 -7.07 -6.68
C LEU A 69 -2.20 -7.15 -5.14
N ARG A 70 -3.29 -7.73 -4.63
CA ARG A 70 -3.52 -7.90 -3.18
C ARG A 70 -2.35 -8.66 -2.54
N ALA A 71 -2.03 -8.38 -1.28
CA ALA A 71 -1.21 -9.29 -0.48
C ALA A 71 -1.73 -10.74 -0.60
N ASP A 72 -0.79 -11.69 -0.65
CA ASP A 72 -1.06 -13.14 -0.78
C ASP A 72 -1.90 -13.52 -2.02
N HIS A 73 -1.80 -12.76 -3.11
CA HIS A 73 -2.47 -13.14 -4.35
C HIS A 73 -1.87 -14.42 -4.95
N GLY A 74 -2.72 -15.24 -5.57
CA GLY A 74 -2.27 -16.32 -6.44
C GLY A 74 -1.78 -15.80 -7.80
N GLY A 75 -0.97 -16.60 -8.48
CA GLY A 75 -0.48 -16.31 -9.83
C GLY A 75 0.65 -15.28 -9.91
N PRO A 76 1.09 -14.92 -11.12
CA PRO A 76 2.25 -14.05 -11.32
C PRO A 76 1.98 -12.62 -10.84
N CYS A 77 3.02 -11.99 -10.29
CA CYS A 77 3.01 -10.58 -9.91
C CYS A 77 2.68 -9.66 -11.10
N SER A 78 2.01 -8.54 -10.84
CA SER A 78 1.63 -7.59 -11.88
C SER A 78 1.61 -6.15 -11.38
N ARG A 79 1.95 -5.23 -12.30
CA ARG A 79 1.78 -3.77 -12.15
C ARG A 79 0.44 -3.26 -12.63
N ARG A 80 -0.32 -4.07 -13.38
CA ARG A 80 -1.62 -3.65 -13.87
C ARG A 80 -2.65 -3.91 -12.79
N LEU A 81 -3.25 -2.84 -12.30
CA LEU A 81 -4.52 -2.93 -11.60
C LEU A 81 -5.52 -3.57 -12.57
N ARG A 82 -5.97 -4.79 -12.26
CA ARG A 82 -7.14 -5.35 -12.94
C ARG A 82 -8.30 -4.39 -12.66
N ARG A 83 -8.90 -3.85 -13.72
CA ARG A 83 -10.12 -3.02 -13.64
C ARG A 83 -11.23 -3.84 -13.00
#